data_AF-A0A9E3CL17-F1
#
_entry.id   AF-A0A9E3CL17-F1
#
_cell.length_a   1.000
_cell.length_b   1.000
_cell.length_c   1.000
_cell.angle_alpha   90.00
_cell.angle_beta   90.00
_cell.angle_gamma   90.00
#
_symmetry.space_group_name_H-M   'P 1'
#
loop_
_entity.id
_entity.type
_entity.pdbx_description
1 polymer ?
#
loop_
_entity_poly.entity_id
_entity_poly.type
_entity_poly.pdbx_seq_one_letter_code
_entity_poly.pdbx_strand_id
1 'polypeptide(L)' 'MVEQTVTTMPGVKTLTLDSKTGKVFLIAAEYGATGTPPPAGGRGGRPPMLPGSFSILVVGK' A
#
# COMPACT_ATOMS: atom_id res chain seq x y z
N MET A 1 4.39 21.67 -12.36
CA MET A 1 3.49 20.89 -13.23
C MET A 1 3.33 19.51 -12.61
N VAL A 2 2.10 19.01 -12.49
CA VAL A 2 1.84 17.61 -12.11
C VAL A 2 1.82 16.80 -13.40
N GLU A 3 2.58 15.70 -13.46
CA GLU A 3 2.61 14.82 -14.63
C GLU A 3 1.36 13.94 -14.69
N GLN A 4 0.99 13.31 -13.59
CA GLN A 4 -0.19 12.45 -13.49
C GLN A 4 -0.66 12.32 -12.04
N THR A 5 -1.97 12.18 -11.85
CA THR A 5 -2.57 11.76 -10.58
C THR A 5 -3.26 10.42 -10.80
N VAL A 6 -2.82 9.38 -10.10
CA VAL A 6 -3.39 8.03 -10.19
C VAL A 6 -3.94 7.58 -8.85
N THR A 7 -5.04 6.84 -8.90
CA THR A 7 -5.56 6.16 -7.71
C THR A 7 -4.69 4.94 -7.43
N THR A 8 -4.23 4.79 -6.19
CA THR A 8 -3.39 3.66 -5.76
C THR A 8 -4.21 2.65 -4.98
N MET A 9 -3.70 1.41 -4.89
CA MET A 9 -4.31 0.39 -4.06
C MET A 9 -4.23 0.77 -2.57
N PRO A 10 -5.31 0.56 -1.79
CA PRO A 10 -5.25 0.70 -0.34
C PRO A 10 -4.16 -0.19 0.27
N GLY A 11 -3.38 0.37 1.20
CA GLY A 11 -2.29 -0.38 1.85
C GLY A 11 -0.94 -0.27 1.17
N VAL A 12 -0.81 0.45 0.05
CA VAL A 12 0.49 0.85 -0.50
C VAL A 12 1.26 1.67 0.55
N LYS A 13 2.50 1.27 0.83
CA LYS A 13 3.37 1.96 1.80
C LYS A 13 4.69 2.44 1.22
N THR A 14 5.15 1.82 0.14
CA THR A 14 6.44 2.14 -0.47
C THR A 14 6.26 2.35 -1.97
N LEU A 15 6.82 3.46 -2.44
CA LEU A 15 6.85 3.88 -3.84
C LEU A 15 8.31 4.10 -4.23
N THR A 16 8.70 3.70 -5.43
CA THR A 16 10.02 4.03 -5.99
C THR A 16 9.89 4.33 -7.47
N LEU A 17 10.52 5.43 -7.89
CA LEU A 17 10.66 5.80 -9.28
C LEU A 17 11.94 5.19 -9.86
N ASP A 18 11.81 4.43 -10.94
CA ASP A 18 12.92 4.14 -11.84
C ASP A 18 12.98 5.20 -12.94
N SER A 19 13.92 6.13 -12.80
CA SER A 19 14.08 7.25 -13.74
C SER A 19 14.58 6.83 -15.12
N LYS A 20 15.14 5.61 -15.29
CA LYS A 20 15.59 5.12 -16.59
C LYS A 20 14.43 4.69 -17.47
N THR A 21 13.41 4.08 -16.85
CA THR A 21 12.24 3.54 -17.56
C THR A 21 10.98 4.37 -17.38
N GLY A 22 11.01 5.39 -16.51
CA GLY A 22 9.84 6.22 -16.19
C GLY A 22 8.75 5.45 -15.46
N LYS A 23 9.08 4.32 -14.81
CA LYS A 23 8.14 3.47 -14.09
C LYS A 23 8.16 3.78 -12.61
N VAL A 24 6.98 3.80 -12.00
CA VAL A 24 6.83 3.82 -10.54
C VAL A 24 6.41 2.44 -10.08
N PHE A 25 7.17 1.87 -9.16
CA PHE A 25 6.86 0.60 -8.51
C PHE A 25 6.19 0.87 -7.17
N LEU A 26 5.05 0.23 -6.94
CA LEU A 26 4.25 0.38 -5.74
C LEU A 26 4.13 -0.96 -5.06
N ILE A 27 4.60 -1.04 -3.81
CA ILE A 27 4.50 -2.25 -3.00
C ILE A 27 3.20 -2.19 -2.22
N ALA A 28 2.35 -3.21 -2.41
CA ALA A 28 1.04 -3.30 -1.81
C ALA A 28 0.79 -4.68 -1.17
N ALA A 29 -0.20 -4.70 -0.27
CA ALA A 29 -0.81 -5.92 0.22
C ALA A 29 -2.22 -5.61 0.71
N GLU A 30 -3.07 -6.63 0.76
CA GLU A 30 -4.38 -6.52 1.38
C GLU A 30 -4.29 -6.81 2.88
N TYR A 31 -5.11 -6.10 3.64
CA TYR A 31 -5.16 -6.23 5.09
C TYR A 31 -6.58 -6.63 5.48
N GLY A 32 -6.69 -7.61 6.38
CA GLY A 32 -7.97 -8.07 6.89
C GLY A 32 -8.69 -7.02 7.74
N ALA A 33 -9.77 -7.43 8.39
CA ALA A 33 -10.49 -6.57 9.31
C ALA A 33 -9.58 -6.13 10.48
N THR A 34 -9.77 -4.89 10.94
CA THR A 34 -9.19 -4.42 12.19
C THR A 34 -9.61 -5.36 13.32
N GLY A 35 -8.65 -5.88 14.06
CA GLY A 35 -8.90 -6.77 15.20
C GLY A 35 -9.64 -6.08 16.34
N THR A 36 -9.84 -6.81 17.43
CA THR A 36 -10.55 -6.33 18.62
C THR A 36 -10.00 -4.98 19.10
N PRO A 37 -10.86 -3.99 19.42
CA PRO A 37 -10.42 -2.73 19.99
C PRO A 37 -9.52 -2.95 21.21
N PRO A 38 -8.43 -2.20 21.34
CA PRO A 38 -7.49 -2.37 22.43
C PRO A 38 -8.16 -1.97 23.77
N PRO A 39 -7.83 -2.65 24.87
CA PRO A 39 -8.28 -2.25 26.20
C PRO A 39 -7.82 -0.82 26.53
N ALA A 40 -8.66 -0.08 27.26
CA ALA A 40 -8.34 1.23 27.85
C ALA A 40 -7.92 2.35 26.87
N GLY A 41 -8.44 2.35 25.63
CA GLY A 41 -8.23 3.46 24.69
C GLY A 41 -6.85 3.49 24.04
N GLY A 42 -6.10 2.38 24.09
CA GLY A 42 -4.84 2.22 23.37
C GLY A 42 -5.00 2.34 21.84
N ARG A 43 -3.89 2.35 21.11
CA ARG A 43 -3.93 2.28 19.64
C ARG A 43 -4.16 0.84 19.21
N GLY A 44 -5.18 0.61 18.39
CA GLY A 44 -5.48 -0.72 17.87
C GLY A 44 -4.30 -1.29 17.08
N GLY A 45 -4.16 -2.61 17.12
CA GLY A 45 -3.19 -3.33 16.31
C GLY A 45 -3.45 -3.10 14.82
N ARG A 46 -2.38 -3.14 14.01
CA ARG A 46 -2.54 -3.15 12.55
C ARG A 46 -3.28 -4.42 12.15
N PRO A 47 -4.24 -4.37 11.22
CA PRO A 47 -4.85 -5.59 10.71
C PRO A 47 -3.80 -6.51 10.10
N PRO A 48 -3.97 -7.84 10.20
CA PRO A 48 -3.04 -8.79 9.61
C PRO A 48 -3.06 -8.67 8.08
N MET A 49 -1.91 -8.86 7.46
CA MET A 49 -1.81 -8.99 6.01
C MET A 49 -2.46 -10.30 5.57
N LEU A 50 -3.23 -10.28 4.48
CA LEU A 50 -3.82 -11.52 3.94
C LEU A 50 -2.72 -12.38 3.29
N PRO A 51 -2.66 -13.69 3.58
CA PRO A 51 -1.69 -14.59 2.95
C PRO A 51 -1.78 -14.54 1.42
N GLY A 52 -0.64 -14.43 0.73
CA GLY A 52 -0.57 -14.40 -0.74
C GLY A 52 -1.00 -13.08 -1.38
N SER A 53 -1.43 -12.07 -0.62
CA SER A 53 -1.90 -10.77 -1.15
C SER A 53 -0.78 -9.79 -1.52
N PHE A 54 0.47 -10.14 -1.26
CA PHE A 54 1.60 -9.29 -1.62
C PHE A 54 1.66 -9.07 -3.12
N SER A 55 1.74 -7.81 -3.54
CA SER A 55 1.81 -7.46 -4.95
C SER A 55 2.72 -6.25 -5.19
N ILE A 56 3.30 -6.23 -6.39
CA ILE A 56 3.99 -5.06 -6.93
C ILE A 56 3.15 -4.56 -8.09
N LEU A 57 2.60 -3.37 -7.94
CA LEU A 57 1.93 -2.65 -9.01
C LEU A 57 2.97 -1.79 -9.74
N VAL A 58 2.84 -1.70 -11.05
CA VAL A 58 3.71 -0.87 -11.89
C VAL A 58 2.85 0.19 -12.55
N VAL A 59 3.16 1.45 -12.29
CA VAL A 59 2.59 2.58 -13.01
C VAL A 59 3.61 3.02 -14.05
N GLY A 60 3.18 3.08 -15.30
CA GLY A 60 3.95 3.58 -16.43
C GLY A 60 3.15 4.60 -17.22
N LYS A 61 3.81 5.22 -18.20
CA LYS A 61 3.23 6.21 -19.12
C LYS A 61 2.47 5.54 -20.26
#